data_AF-A0A5C1M8K4-F1
#
_entry.id   AF-A0A5C1M8K4-F1
#
_cell.length_a   1.000
_cell.length_b   1.000
_cell.length_c   1.000
_cell.angle_alpha   90.00
_cell.angle_beta   90.00
_cell.angle_gamma   90.00
#
_symmetry.space_group_name_H-M   'P 1'
#
loop_
_entity.id
_entity.type
_entity.pdbx_description
1 polymer ?
#
loop_
_entity_poly.entity_id
_entity_poly.type
_entity_poly.pdbx_seq_one_letter_code
_entity_poly.pdbx_strand_id
1 'polypeptide(L)'
;MILSDEVTKKGLAWLSRQTAAMRIEVFRLAMNLRRETLNRLRATANVDAKNSPEIEEQSLLTAIQKMRQPRLKSSDALEEIAARRAASAKSSKNKKSPKTDLLITLMPEIIKLRETGMSYAEIAKALKRKTRKGISKSLIQSVCVNYNK
;
A
#
# COMPACT_ATOMS: atom_id res chain seq x y z
N MET A 1 2.32 14.17 25.04
CA MET A 1 1.25 13.27 25.50
C MET A 1 1.93 12.06 26.13
N ILE A 2 2.17 12.08 27.44
CA ILE A 2 2.82 10.98 28.16
C ILE A 2 1.73 9.92 28.34
N LEU A 3 1.85 8.77 27.68
CA LEU A 3 0.95 7.65 27.90
C LEU A 3 1.13 7.17 29.34
N SER A 4 0.05 6.90 30.07
CA SER A 4 0.18 6.42 31.44
C SER A 4 0.83 5.03 31.45
N ASP A 5 1.71 4.78 32.43
CA ASP A 5 2.40 3.48 32.63
C ASP A 5 1.46 2.27 32.59
N GLU A 6 0.22 2.47 33.01
CA GLU A 6 -0.81 1.44 33.02
C GLU A 6 -1.24 1.00 31.61
N VAL A 7 -1.28 1.93 30.64
CA VAL A 7 -1.58 1.64 29.23
C VAL A 7 -0.44 0.85 28.60
N THR A 8 0.81 1.21 28.91
CA THR A 8 2.01 0.51 28.45
C THR A 8 2.05 -0.92 28.97
N LYS A 9 1.85 -1.11 30.28
CA LYS A 9 1.81 -2.45 30.91
C LYS A 9 0.70 -3.33 30.35
N LYS A 10 -0.52 -2.82 30.19
CA LYS A 10 -1.64 -3.56 29.61
C LYS A 10 -1.41 -3.91 28.13
N GLY A 11 -0.76 -3.03 27.38
CA GLY A 11 -0.40 -3.26 25.98
C GLY A 11 0.61 -4.41 25.81
N LEU A 12 1.70 -4.36 26.58
CA LEU A 12 2.76 -5.39 26.53
C LEU A 12 2.25 -6.74 27.04
N ALA A 13 1.44 -6.75 28.10
CA ALA A 13 0.82 -7.97 28.61
C ALA A 13 -0.18 -8.59 27.61
N TRP A 14 -0.85 -7.78 26.80
CA TRP A 14 -1.68 -8.28 25.71
C TRP A 14 -0.82 -8.91 24.60
N LEU A 15 0.28 -8.26 24.22
CA LEU A 15 1.20 -8.71 23.16
C LEU A 15 1.86 -10.06 23.49
N SER A 16 2.26 -10.26 24.75
CA SER A 16 2.89 -11.51 25.20
C SER A 16 1.97 -12.72 25.04
N ARG A 17 0.65 -12.53 25.16
CA ARG A 17 -0.39 -13.56 25.00
C ARG A 17 -0.75 -13.85 23.53
N GLN A 18 -0.21 -13.11 22.57
CA GLN A 18 -0.51 -13.30 21.14
C GLN A 18 0.35 -14.37 20.49
N THR A 19 -0.13 -14.92 19.36
CA THR A 19 0.64 -15.87 18.54
C THR A 19 1.88 -15.21 17.94
N ALA A 20 2.88 -16.02 17.54
CA ALA A 20 4.09 -15.53 16.88
C ALA A 20 3.77 -14.70 15.62
N ALA A 21 2.82 -15.16 14.80
CA ALA A 21 2.36 -14.44 13.61
C ALA A 21 1.78 -13.06 13.95
N MET A 22 0.94 -12.97 15.00
CA MET A 22 0.36 -11.71 15.43
C MET A 22 1.42 -10.75 15.99
N ARG A 23 2.40 -11.26 16.75
CA ARG A 23 3.52 -10.45 17.24
C ARG A 23 4.32 -9.86 16.07
N ILE A 24 4.59 -10.64 15.03
CA ILE A 24 5.28 -10.17 13.81
C ILE A 24 4.48 -9.05 13.13
N GLU A 25 3.16 -9.20 13.00
CA GLU A 25 2.30 -8.15 12.43
C GLU A 25 2.33 -6.86 13.26
N VAL A 26 2.28 -6.96 14.59
CA VAL A 26 2.40 -5.81 15.49
C VAL A 26 3.74 -5.11 15.28
N PHE A 27 4.86 -5.86 15.24
CA PHE A 27 6.18 -5.28 14.99
C PHE A 27 6.29 -4.62 13.62
N ARG A 28 5.75 -5.25 12.57
CA ARG A 28 5.72 -4.67 11.22
C ARG A 28 4.94 -3.35 11.20
N LEU A 29 3.77 -3.32 11.84
CA LEU A 29 2.95 -2.13 11.93
C LEU A 29 3.65 -1.02 12.74
N ALA A 30 4.29 -1.35 13.85
CA ALA A 30 5.07 -0.42 14.66
C ALA A 30 6.22 0.21 13.86
N MET A 31 6.96 -0.59 13.07
CA MET A 31 8.05 -0.09 12.21
C MET A 31 7.55 0.87 11.13
N ASN A 32 6.39 0.59 10.52
CA ASN A 32 5.78 1.49 9.55
C ASN A 32 5.35 2.82 10.19
N LEU A 33 4.69 2.77 11.36
CA LEU A 33 4.28 3.97 12.10
C LEU A 33 5.49 4.82 12.53
N ARG A 34 6.57 4.18 12.98
CA ARG A 34 7.83 4.84 13.30
C ARG A 34 8.38 5.57 12.08
N ARG A 35 8.43 4.89 10.93
CA ARG A 35 8.93 5.47 9.67
C ARG A 35 8.10 6.66 9.21
N GLU A 36 6.77 6.55 9.25
CA GLU A 36 5.87 7.65 8.90
C GLU A 36 6.04 8.86 9.83
N THR A 37 6.20 8.61 11.13
CA THR A 37 6.39 9.67 12.13
C THR A 37 7.73 10.37 11.90
N LEU A 38 8.81 9.61 11.69
CA LEU A 38 10.12 10.16 11.37
C LEU A 38 10.11 10.96 10.06
N ASN A 39 9.43 10.46 9.03
CA ASN A 39 9.31 11.17 7.76
C ASN A 39 8.52 12.49 7.90
N ARG A 40 7.45 12.50 8.70
CA ARG A 40 6.69 13.72 9.01
C ARG A 40 7.55 14.74 9.76
N LEU A 41 8.27 14.31 10.80
CA LEU A 41 9.14 15.19 11.59
C LEU A 41 10.25 15.80 10.74
N ARG A 42 10.89 15.01 9.87
CA ARG A 42 11.88 15.49 8.90
C ARG A 42 11.31 16.53 7.93
N ALA A 43 10.08 16.35 7.47
CA ALA A 43 9.44 17.27 6.54
C ALA A 43 9.05 18.62 7.18
N THR A 44 8.81 18.64 8.49
CA THR A 44 8.38 19.84 9.24
C THR A 44 9.53 20.70 9.79
N ALA A 45 10.78 20.47 9.34
CA ALA A 45 11.98 21.23 9.69
C ALA A 45 12.34 21.31 11.19
N ASN A 46 11.64 20.59 12.07
CA ASN A 46 11.86 20.66 13.51
C ASN A 46 12.44 19.35 14.04
N VAL A 47 13.62 19.50 14.64
CA VAL A 47 14.32 18.58 15.53
C VAL A 47 15.11 17.48 14.82
N ASP A 48 16.35 17.30 15.27
CA ASP A 48 17.10 16.04 15.23
C ASP A 48 16.21 14.91 15.75
N ALA A 49 15.30 14.40 14.91
CA ALA A 49 14.55 13.17 15.18
C ALA A 49 15.50 11.99 14.97
N LYS A 50 16.64 12.02 15.65
CA LYS A 50 17.54 10.89 15.86
C LYS A 50 16.77 9.94 16.76
N ASN A 51 16.30 8.83 16.19
CA ASN A 51 15.87 7.60 16.89
C ASN A 51 15.51 7.80 18.37
N SER A 52 14.51 8.64 18.69
CA SER A 52 14.13 8.78 20.10
C SER A 52 13.47 7.48 20.53
N PRO A 53 13.90 6.87 21.65
CA PRO A 53 13.22 5.73 22.26
C PRO A 53 11.72 5.95 22.44
N GLU A 54 11.30 7.21 22.62
CA GLU A 54 9.89 7.58 22.79
C GLU A 54 9.08 7.35 21.51
N ILE A 55 9.66 7.62 20.33
CA ILE A 55 8.98 7.36 19.04
C ILE A 55 8.82 5.85 18.85
N GLU A 56 9.81 5.07 19.27
CA GLU A 56 9.77 3.62 19.19
C GLU A 56 8.70 3.02 20.10
N GLU A 57 8.69 3.42 21.36
CA GLU A 57 7.68 3.00 22.34
C GLU A 57 6.27 3.42 21.90
N GLN A 58 6.10 4.66 21.48
CA GLN A 58 4.80 5.18 21.06
C GLN A 58 4.29 4.48 19.79
N SER A 59 5.18 4.13 18.86
CA SER A 59 4.83 3.38 17.66
C SER A 59 4.38 1.96 17.98
N LEU A 60 5.06 1.29 18.93
CA LEU A 60 4.70 -0.05 19.38
C LEU A 60 3.33 -0.06 20.08
N LEU A 61 3.10 0.88 20.99
CA LEU A 61 1.83 0.98 21.72
C LEU A 61 0.67 1.32 20.78
N THR A 62 0.89 2.21 19.81
CA THR A 62 -0.10 2.53 18.77
C THR A 62 -0.41 1.30 17.90
N ALA A 63 0.60 0.50 17.54
CA ALA A 63 0.40 -0.73 16.79
C ALA A 63 -0.39 -1.77 17.59
N ILE A 64 -0.07 -1.95 18.87
CA ILE A 64 -0.82 -2.82 19.79
C ILE A 64 -2.28 -2.38 19.87
N GLN A 65 -2.55 -1.09 20.05
CA GLN A 65 -3.91 -0.56 20.12
C GLN A 65 -4.69 -0.82 18.82
N LYS A 66 -4.09 -0.56 17.66
CA LYS A 66 -4.70 -0.82 16.35
C LYS A 66 -5.04 -2.29 16.13
N MET A 67 -4.20 -3.21 16.62
CA MET A 67 -4.41 -4.65 16.48
C MET A 67 -5.35 -5.23 17.55
N ARG A 68 -5.42 -4.59 18.72
CA ARG A 68 -6.34 -4.94 19.81
C ARG A 68 -7.76 -4.47 19.54
N GLN A 69 -7.96 -3.47 18.68
CA GLN A 69 -9.31 -3.11 18.25
C GLN A 69 -9.98 -4.36 17.65
N PRO A 70 -11.24 -4.65 18.03
CA PRO A 70 -11.96 -5.75 17.42
C PRO A 70 -11.99 -5.50 15.92
N ARG A 71 -11.33 -6.38 15.14
CA ARG A 71 -11.56 -6.47 13.69
C ARG A 71 -13.07 -6.43 13.50
N LEU A 72 -13.55 -5.47 12.73
CA LEU A 72 -14.98 -5.23 12.47
C LEU A 72 -15.71 -6.57 12.39
N LYS A 73 -16.47 -6.91 13.45
CA LYS A 73 -17.11 -8.22 13.58
C LYS A 73 -18.50 -8.26 12.92
N SER A 74 -19.05 -7.12 12.53
CA SER A 74 -20.38 -7.04 11.93
C SER A 74 -20.30 -6.89 10.42
N SER A 75 -21.15 -7.64 9.71
CA SER A 75 -21.40 -7.54 8.27
C SER A 75 -21.60 -6.07 7.87
N ASP A 76 -22.33 -5.32 8.68
CA ASP A 76 -22.70 -3.93 8.43
C ASP A 76 -21.50 -2.99 8.26
N ALA A 77 -20.41 -3.19 9.00
CA ALA A 77 -19.22 -2.32 8.87
C ALA A 77 -18.35 -2.71 7.67
N LEU A 78 -18.37 -3.99 7.28
CA LEU A 78 -17.76 -4.44 6.03
C LEU A 78 -18.59 -3.95 4.83
N GLU A 79 -19.91 -3.94 4.96
CA GLU A 79 -20.85 -3.39 3.99
C GLU A 79 -20.73 -1.87 3.89
N GLU A 80 -20.54 -1.13 4.98
CA GLU A 80 -20.31 0.32 4.93
C GLU A 80 -18.99 0.65 4.24
N ILE A 81 -17.92 -0.11 4.50
CA ILE A 81 -16.64 0.06 3.79
C ILE A 81 -16.77 -0.34 2.33
N ALA A 82 -17.48 -1.43 2.02
CA ALA A 82 -17.75 -1.84 0.65
C ALA A 82 -18.62 -0.80 -0.09
N ALA A 83 -19.62 -0.22 0.57
CA ALA A 83 -20.48 0.84 0.06
C ALA A 83 -19.70 2.14 -0.14
N ARG A 84 -18.83 2.55 0.79
CA ARG A 84 -17.91 3.69 0.61
C ARG A 84 -16.94 3.45 -0.53
N ARG A 85 -16.37 2.24 -0.66
CA ARG A 85 -15.50 1.87 -1.79
C ARG A 85 -16.27 1.86 -3.11
N ALA A 86 -17.51 1.38 -3.13
CA ALA A 86 -18.38 1.41 -4.29
C ALA A 86 -18.81 2.84 -4.66
N ALA A 87 -19.04 3.71 -3.68
CA ALA A 87 -19.34 5.13 -3.88
C ALA A 87 -18.12 5.88 -4.44
N SER A 88 -16.91 5.62 -3.91
CA SER A 88 -15.66 6.13 -4.50
C SER A 88 -15.39 5.56 -5.90
N ALA A 89 -15.72 4.28 -6.15
CA ALA A 89 -15.61 3.69 -7.48
C ALA A 89 -16.62 4.30 -8.47
N LYS A 90 -17.84 4.63 -8.03
CA LYS A 90 -18.84 5.35 -8.84
C LYS A 90 -18.44 6.81 -9.12
N SER A 91 -17.75 7.48 -8.19
CA SER A 91 -17.13 8.79 -8.42
C SER A 91 -16.00 8.76 -9.46
N SER A 92 -15.38 7.58 -9.70
CA SER A 92 -14.29 7.42 -10.67
C SER A 92 -14.75 7.14 -12.12
N LYS A 93 -16.05 7.08 -12.40
CA LYS A 93 -16.59 6.74 -13.73
C LYS A 93 -16.35 7.77 -14.84
N ASN A 94 -15.57 8.84 -14.65
CA ASN A 94 -15.38 9.83 -15.71
C ASN A 94 -13.98 10.42 -15.89
N LYS A 95 -12.92 9.70 -15.52
CA LYS A 95 -11.56 10.01 -16.04
C LYS A 95 -10.87 8.73 -16.49
N LYS A 96 -11.09 8.36 -17.76
CA LYS A 96 -10.20 7.44 -18.47
C LYS A 96 -8.78 7.96 -18.28
N SER A 97 -7.93 7.17 -17.65
CA SER A 97 -6.55 7.59 -17.45
C SER A 97 -5.89 7.65 -18.84
N PRO A 98 -5.17 8.73 -19.21
CA PRO A 98 -4.53 8.86 -20.54
C PRO A 98 -3.56 7.71 -20.87
N LYS A 99 -3.13 6.96 -19.85
CA LYS A 99 -2.26 5.78 -19.97
C LYS A 99 -3.03 4.52 -20.34
N THR A 100 -4.28 4.39 -19.93
CA THR A 100 -5.14 3.24 -20.28
C THR A 100 -5.56 3.32 -21.74
N ASP A 101 -5.96 4.50 -22.22
CA ASP A 101 -6.32 4.71 -23.64
C ASP A 101 -5.11 4.45 -24.56
N LEU A 102 -3.93 4.96 -24.19
CA LEU A 102 -2.69 4.71 -24.91
C LEU A 102 -2.34 3.22 -24.97
N LEU A 103 -2.58 2.47 -23.88
CA LEU A 103 -2.32 1.04 -23.83
C LEU A 103 -3.25 0.25 -24.77
N ILE A 104 -4.52 0.65 -24.84
CA ILE A 104 -5.50 0.04 -25.77
C ILE A 104 -5.05 0.27 -27.21
N THR A 105 -4.61 1.48 -27.57
CA THR A 105 -4.10 1.79 -28.91
C THR A 105 -2.84 0.97 -29.27
N LEU A 106 -1.96 0.73 -28.30
CA LEU A 106 -0.69 0.02 -28.52
C LEU A 106 -0.79 -1.51 -28.35
N MET A 107 -1.97 -2.03 -28.00
CA MET A 107 -2.18 -3.45 -27.72
C MET A 107 -1.83 -4.37 -28.90
N PRO A 108 -2.20 -4.05 -30.17
CA PRO A 108 -1.81 -4.88 -31.31
C PRO A 108 -0.28 -4.95 -31.50
N GLU A 109 0.42 -3.85 -31.18
CA GLU A 109 1.87 -3.78 -31.27
C GLU A 109 2.55 -4.56 -30.13
N ILE A 110 2.00 -4.50 -28.92
CA ILE A 110 2.45 -5.30 -27.78
C ILE A 110 2.35 -6.80 -28.10
N ILE A 111 1.25 -7.24 -28.71
CA ILE A 111 1.04 -8.65 -29.08
C ILE A 111 2.09 -9.09 -30.11
N LYS A 112 2.28 -8.31 -31.19
CA LYS A 112 3.32 -8.59 -32.20
C LYS A 112 4.74 -8.66 -31.59
N LEU A 113 5.07 -7.74 -30.70
CA LEU A 113 6.37 -7.75 -30.01
C LEU A 113 6.49 -8.95 -29.04
N ARG A 114 5.36 -9.45 -28.52
CA ARG A 114 5.37 -10.65 -27.67
C ARG A 114 5.53 -11.93 -28.48
N GLU A 115 4.90 -12.02 -29.65
CA GLU A 115 5.02 -13.13 -30.59
C GLU A 115 6.45 -13.29 -31.14
N THR A 116 7.19 -12.18 -31.26
CA THR A 116 8.63 -12.21 -31.61
C THR A 116 9.53 -12.65 -30.46
N GLY A 117 8.97 -13.06 -29.31
CA GLY A 117 9.71 -13.59 -28.17
C GLY A 117 10.29 -12.54 -27.23
N MET A 118 10.02 -11.25 -27.44
CA MET A 118 10.58 -10.20 -26.58
C MET A 118 10.04 -10.27 -25.15
N SER A 119 10.91 -9.92 -24.19
CA SER A 119 10.52 -9.79 -22.80
C SER A 119 9.67 -8.54 -22.58
N TYR A 120 8.78 -8.55 -21.57
CA TYR A 120 7.95 -7.38 -21.25
C TYR A 120 8.76 -6.12 -20.93
N ALA A 121 10.02 -6.26 -20.50
CA ALA A 121 10.92 -5.13 -20.26
C ALA A 121 11.41 -4.50 -21.58
N GLU A 122 11.67 -5.32 -22.60
CA GLU A 122 12.06 -4.87 -23.93
C GLU A 122 10.88 -4.23 -24.67
N ILE A 123 9.69 -4.82 -24.54
CA ILE A 123 8.45 -4.23 -25.06
C ILE A 123 8.22 -2.85 -24.43
N ALA A 124 8.36 -2.72 -23.11
CA ALA A 124 8.23 -1.42 -22.44
C ALA A 124 9.25 -0.38 -22.94
N LYS A 125 10.50 -0.80 -23.21
CA LYS A 125 11.53 0.07 -23.79
C LYS A 125 11.19 0.48 -25.22
N ALA A 126 10.72 -0.45 -26.05
CA ALA A 126 10.32 -0.18 -27.44
C ALA A 126 9.14 0.81 -27.50
N LEU A 127 8.11 0.60 -26.68
CA LEU A 127 6.96 1.50 -26.58
C LEU A 127 7.35 2.88 -26.05
N LYS A 128 8.29 2.95 -25.09
CA LYS A 128 8.81 4.24 -24.58
C LYS A 128 9.55 5.01 -25.68
N ARG A 129 10.34 4.33 -26.53
CA ARG A 129 11.02 4.95 -27.67
C ARG A 129 10.03 5.50 -28.70
N LYS A 130 8.97 4.75 -28.98
CA LYS A 130 7.96 5.11 -29.98
C LYS A 130 7.00 6.21 -29.53
N THR A 131 6.54 6.16 -28.28
CA THR A 131 5.47 7.06 -27.79
C THR A 131 5.96 8.19 -26.91
N ARG A 132 7.25 8.21 -26.54
CA ARG A 132 7.86 9.10 -25.53
C ARG A 132 7.15 9.09 -24.16
N LYS A 133 6.16 8.22 -23.97
CA LYS A 133 5.39 8.04 -22.73
C LYS A 133 5.79 6.70 -22.12
N GLY A 134 6.09 6.72 -20.82
CA GLY A 134 6.47 5.51 -20.08
C GLY A 134 5.23 4.69 -19.72
N ILE A 135 5.12 3.49 -20.30
CA ILE A 135 4.17 2.45 -19.87
C ILE A 135 4.94 1.47 -18.98
N SER A 136 4.40 1.17 -17.79
CA SER A 136 5.08 0.25 -16.86
C SER A 136 4.98 -1.20 -17.34
N LYS A 137 6.03 -1.97 -17.08
CA LYS A 137 6.07 -3.43 -17.35
C LYS A 137 4.87 -4.15 -16.73
N SER A 138 4.50 -3.80 -15.50
CA SER A 138 3.38 -4.40 -14.77
C SER A 138 2.05 -4.22 -15.49
N LEU A 139 1.85 -3.06 -16.12
CA LEU A 139 0.62 -2.75 -16.85
C LEU A 139 0.53 -3.52 -18.17
N ILE A 140 1.65 -3.64 -18.88
CA ILE A 140 1.75 -4.47 -20.11
C ILE A 140 1.49 -5.95 -19.77
N GLN A 141 2.12 -6.46 -18.70
CA GLN A 141 1.94 -7.84 -18.25
C GLN A 141 0.48 -8.12 -17.86
N SER A 142 -0.15 -7.23 -17.10
CA SER A 142 -1.54 -7.39 -16.69
C SER A 142 -2.49 -7.46 -17.88
N VAL A 143 -2.24 -6.69 -18.95
CA VAL A 143 -3.08 -6.72 -20.15
C VAL A 143 -2.80 -7.96 -20.98
N CYS A 144 -1.54 -8.33 -21.23
CA CYS A 144 -1.23 -9.56 -21.96
C CYS A 144 -1.81 -10.81 -21.29
N VAL A 145 -1.80 -10.89 -19.95
CA VAL A 145 -2.39 -12.02 -19.21
C VAL A 145 -3.91 -12.06 -19.37
N ASN A 146 -4.58 -10.92 -19.41
CA ASN A 146 -6.03 -10.84 -19.56
C ASN A 146 -6.51 -11.03 -21.02
N TYR A 147 -5.66 -10.75 -22.01
CA TYR A 147 -5.99 -10.84 -23.44
C TYR A 147 -5.63 -12.19 -24.09
N ASN A 148 -4.85 -13.04 -23.40
CA ASN A 148 -4.50 -14.40 -23.84
C ASN A 148 -5.48 -15.49 -23.35
N LYS A 149 -6.70 -15.10 -22.97
CA LYS A 149 -7.83 -16.02 -22.71
C LYS A 149 -8.79 -15.94 -23.88
#